data_AF-A0A7C2A0E3-F1
#
_entry.id   AF-A0A7C2A0E3-F1
#
_cell.length_a   1.000
_cell.length_b   1.000
_cell.length_c   1.000
_cell.angle_alpha   90.00
_cell.angle_beta   90.00
_cell.angle_gamma   90.00
#
_symmetry.space_group_name_H-M   'P 1'
#
loop_
_entity.id
_entity.type
_entity.pdbx_description
1 polymer ?
#
loop_
_entity_poly.entity_id
_entity_poly.type
_entity_poly.pdbx_seq_one_letter_code
_entity_poly.pdbx_strand_id
1 'polypeptide(L)'
;MFDIGFWELMLIALVALIVVGPERLPKLVRVTGLWIGRANASVQSIRNEISRELRAEELKQALNKTMDTSDINKIMDVGSKPEPEVETDSDTVTSAKKDENGNG
;
A
#
# COMPACT_ATOMS: atom_id res chain seq x y z
N MET A 1 -2.67 -4.33 6.53
CA MET A 1 -1.86 -4.57 7.75
C MET A 1 -1.20 -3.27 8.19
N PHE A 2 -2.01 -2.36 8.73
CA PHE A 2 -1.60 -1.12 9.39
C PHE A 2 -2.70 -0.77 10.39
N ASP A 3 -2.93 -1.67 11.35
CA ASP A 3 -3.85 -1.42 12.46
C ASP A 3 -3.15 -0.55 13.51
N ILE A 4 -2.64 0.62 13.10
CA ILE A 4 -2.02 1.58 14.02
C ILE A 4 -3.13 2.26 14.83
N GLY A 5 -3.33 1.77 16.04
CA GLY A 5 -4.27 2.32 16.99
C GLY A 5 -3.73 3.55 17.72
N PHE A 6 -4.63 4.27 18.41
CA PHE A 6 -4.26 5.41 19.26
C PHE A 6 -3.19 5.04 20.29
N TRP A 7 -3.27 3.83 20.84
CA TRP A 7 -2.31 3.34 21.84
C TRP A 7 -0.89 3.17 21.29
N GLU A 8 -0.75 2.64 20.07
CA GLU A 8 0.55 2.46 19.42
C GLU A 8 1.18 3.80 19.05
N LEU A 9 0.38 4.75 18.56
CA LEU A 9 0.85 6.13 18.33
C LEU A 9 1.36 6.77 19.63
N MET A 10 0.65 6.57 20.75
CA MET A 10 1.07 7.10 22.05
C MET A 10 2.40 6.47 22.49
N LEU A 11 2.56 5.16 22.33
CA LEU A 11 3.78 4.45 22.69
C LEU A 11 4.97 4.91 21.83
N ILE A 12 4.78 5.05 20.53
CA ILE A 12 5.81 5.58 19.61
C ILE A 12 6.15 7.02 19.99
N ALA A 13 5.16 7.86 20.29
CA ALA A 13 5.39 9.25 20.70
C ALA A 13 6.20 9.31 22.00
N LEU A 14 5.93 8.45 22.97
CA LEU A 14 6.67 8.38 24.22
C LEU A 14 8.13 7.95 24.00
N VAL A 15 8.35 6.90 23.21
CA VAL A 15 9.70 6.44 22.84
C VAL A 15 10.46 7.54 22.10
N ALA A 16 9.82 8.20 21.13
CA ALA A 16 10.40 9.32 20.40
C ALA A 16 10.78 10.47 21.35
N LEU A 17 9.93 10.76 22.35
CA LEU A 17 10.20 11.77 23.37
C LEU A 17 11.45 11.45 24.19
N ILE A 18 11.68 10.17 24.52
CA ILE A 18 12.83 9.73 25.32
C ILE A 18 14.11 9.76 24.48
N VAL A 19 14.07 9.22 23.26
CA VAL A 19 15.24 9.10 22.38
C VAL A 19 15.68 10.46 21.86
N VAL A 20 14.74 11.22 21.31
CA VAL A 20 15.01 12.52 20.69
C VAL A 20 15.04 13.62 21.76
N GLY A 21 14.22 13.50 22.81
CA GLY A 21 14.04 14.51 23.83
C GLY A 21 12.79 15.37 23.59
N PRO A 22 12.02 15.70 24.64
CA PRO A 22 10.77 16.48 24.54
C PRO A 22 10.96 17.87 23.93
N GLU A 23 12.14 18.46 24.13
CA GLU A 23 12.44 19.81 23.62
C GLU A 23 12.90 19.80 22.16
N ARG A 24 13.36 18.65 21.64
CA ARG A 24 14.01 18.55 20.33
C ARG A 24 13.05 18.04 19.25
N LEU A 25 12.17 17.10 19.60
CA LEU A 25 11.12 16.59 18.71
C LEU A 25 10.27 17.72 18.08
N PRO A 26 9.71 18.68 18.85
CA PRO A 26 8.93 19.78 18.26
C PRO A 26 9.78 20.72 17.41
N LYS A 27 11.09 20.84 17.69
CA LYS A 27 12.00 21.64 16.84
C LYS A 27 12.21 20.94 15.49
N LEU A 28 12.41 19.62 15.46
CA LEU A 28 12.55 18.86 14.22
C LEU A 28 11.28 18.93 13.36
N VAL A 29 10.10 18.76 13.98
CA VAL A 29 8.82 18.88 13.27
C VAL A 29 8.64 20.27 12.66
N ARG A 30 9.03 21.34 13.38
CA ARG A 30 8.98 22.70 12.83
C ARG A 30 9.93 22.88 11.64
N VAL A 31 11.15 22.37 11.73
CA VAL A 31 12.13 22.48 10.63
C VAL A 31 11.65 21.70 9.41
N THR A 32 11.35 20.41 9.57
CA THR A 32 10.85 19.57 8.46
C THR A 32 9.52 20.09 7.91
N GLY A 33 8.63 20.55 8.78
CA GLY A 33 7.35 21.14 8.42
C GLY A 33 7.50 22.44 7.62
N LEU A 34 8.46 23.30 7.95
CA LEU A 34 8.74 24.50 7.16
C LEU A 34 9.23 24.14 5.75
N TRP A 35 10.08 23.12 5.64
CA TRP A 35 10.60 22.66 4.34
C TRP A 35 9.50 22.04 3.48
N ILE A 36 8.67 21.17 4.07
CA ILE A 36 7.52 20.58 3.37
C ILE A 36 6.50 21.64 2.99
N GLY A 37 6.26 22.63 3.85
CA GLY A 37 5.34 23.73 3.61
C GLY A 37 5.84 24.63 2.47
N ARG A 38 7.15 24.93 2.44
CA ARG A 38 7.79 25.69 1.37
C ARG A 38 7.71 24.95 0.03
N ALA A 39 7.92 23.64 0.02
CA ALA A 39 7.79 22.80 -1.16
C ALA A 39 6.34 22.78 -1.66
N ASN A 40 5.38 22.56 -0.77
CA ASN A 40 3.95 22.56 -1.11
C ASN A 40 3.49 23.92 -1.65
N ALA A 41 3.96 25.03 -1.07
CA ALA A 41 3.66 26.38 -1.56
C ALA A 41 4.21 26.61 -2.98
N SER A 42 5.40 26.08 -3.29
CA SER A 42 6.00 26.18 -4.62
C SER A 42 5.20 25.37 -5.65
N VAL A 43 4.80 24.15 -5.31
CA VAL A 43 3.90 23.33 -6.15
C VAL A 43 2.55 24.00 -6.36
N GLN A 44 1.99 24.63 -5.32
CA GLN A 44 0.73 25.36 -5.41
C GLN A 44 0.83 26.57 -6.35
N SER A 45 1.94 27.32 -6.32
CA SER A 45 2.15 28.45 -7.23
C SER A 45 2.20 28.01 -8.70
N ILE A 46 2.92 26.92 -9.00
CA ILE A 46 3.02 26.34 -10.34
C ILE A 46 1.64 25.86 -10.83
N ARG A 47 0.88 25.17 -9.96
CA ARG A 47 -0.50 24.74 -10.27
C ARG A 47 -1.40 25.94 -10.58
N ASN A 48 -1.26 27.04 -9.83
CA ASN A 48 -2.08 28.24 -9.98
C ASN A 48 -1.76 28.99 -11.29
N GLU A 49 -0.48 29.08 -11.69
CA GLU A 49 -0.07 29.64 -12.98
C GLU A 49 -0.62 28.82 -14.15
N ILE A 50 -0.40 27.50 -14.13
CA ILE A 50 -0.86 26.59 -15.20
C ILE A 50 -2.39 26.55 -15.31
N SER A 51 -3.09 26.64 -14.17
CA SER A 51 -4.56 26.69 -14.16
C SER A 51 -5.11 28.01 -14.73
N ARG A 52 -4.32 29.09 -14.67
CA ARG A 52 -4.67 30.40 -15.21
C ARG A 52 -4.47 30.49 -16.73
N GLU A 53 -3.65 29.61 -17.30
CA GLU A 53 -3.16 29.72 -18.68
C GLU A 53 -3.59 28.59 -19.62
N LEU A 54 -4.49 27.69 -19.17
CA LEU A 54 -5.02 26.49 -19.87
C LEU A 54 -4.06 25.28 -19.76
N ARG A 55 -4.62 24.07 -19.50
CA ARG A 55 -4.02 22.70 -19.48
C ARG A 55 -3.99 21.94 -18.14
N ALA A 56 -5.03 22.07 -17.31
CA ALA A 56 -5.21 21.18 -16.15
C ALA A 56 -5.25 19.68 -16.56
N GLU A 57 -5.71 19.37 -17.77
CA GLU A 57 -5.76 18.02 -18.32
C GLU A 57 -4.40 17.44 -18.67
N GLU A 58 -3.45 18.22 -19.21
CA GLU A 58 -2.12 17.71 -19.58
C GLU A 58 -1.29 17.37 -18.33
N LEU A 59 -1.36 18.19 -17.28
CA LEU A 59 -0.70 17.90 -16.01
C LEU A 59 -1.35 16.70 -15.30
N LYS A 60 -2.69 16.60 -15.34
CA LYS A 60 -3.41 15.44 -14.81
C LYS A 60 -3.01 14.16 -15.55
N GLN A 61 -2.86 14.22 -16.87
CA GLN A 61 -2.45 13.08 -17.70
C GLN A 61 -0.98 12.70 -17.46
N ALA A 62 -0.08 13.67 -17.28
CA ALA A 62 1.31 13.43 -16.90
C ALA A 62 1.46 12.83 -15.50
N LEU A 63 0.74 13.36 -14.49
CA LEU A 63 0.70 12.79 -13.14
C LEU A 63 0.14 11.37 -13.16
N ASN A 64 -0.97 11.14 -13.86
CA ASN A 64 -1.56 9.81 -13.97
C ASN A 64 -0.61 8.82 -14.65
N LYS A 65 0.13 9.24 -15.68
CA LYS A 65 1.11 8.39 -16.36
C LYS A 65 2.33 8.07 -15.49
N THR A 66 2.70 8.96 -14.57
CA THR A 66 3.78 8.71 -13.58
C THR A 66 3.29 7.88 -12.38
N MET A 67 2.01 8.00 -12.01
CA MET A 67 1.39 7.21 -10.93
C MET A 67 0.99 5.81 -11.39
N ASP A 68 0.86 5.58 -12.70
CA ASP A 68 0.68 4.26 -13.34
C ASP A 68 2.00 3.47 -13.40
N THR A 69 2.84 3.59 -12.36
CA THR A 69 3.84 2.58 -12.00
C THR A 69 3.13 1.38 -11.39
N SER A 70 2.34 0.70 -12.22
CA SER A 70 1.62 -0.54 -11.94
C SER A 70 2.55 -1.76 -11.74
N ASP A 71 3.87 -1.56 -11.76
CA ASP A 71 4.87 -2.61 -11.51
C ASP A 71 5.02 -2.99 -10.03
N ILE A 72 4.61 -2.13 -9.09
CA ILE A 72 4.70 -2.42 -7.64
C ILE A 72 3.65 -3.47 -7.22
N ASN A 73 2.50 -3.51 -7.88
CA ASN A 73 1.46 -4.50 -7.59
C ASN A 73 1.78 -5.89 -8.17
N LYS A 74 2.67 -5.97 -9.17
CA LYS A 74 3.04 -7.25 -9.81
C LYS A 74 4.06 -8.06 -8.99
N ILE A 75 4.79 -7.43 -8.09
CA ILE A 75 5.77 -8.09 -7.21
C ILE A 75 5.20 -8.58 -5.88
N MET A 76 4.00 -8.12 -5.49
CA MET A 76 3.37 -8.50 -4.21
C MET A 76 2.39 -9.70 -4.35
N ASP A 77 2.08 -10.10 -5.58
CA ASP A 77 1.18 -11.23 -5.88
C ASP A 77 1.89 -12.61 -5.93
N VAL A 78 3.22 -12.66 -5.77
CA VAL A 78 3.98 -13.94 -5.75
C VAL A 78 4.00 -14.58 -4.36
N GLY A 79 3.39 -13.96 -3.35
CA GLY A 79 3.61 -14.28 -1.93
C GLY A 79 2.50 -15.00 -1.17
N SER A 80 1.34 -15.32 -1.75
CA SER A 80 0.22 -15.87 -0.95
C SER A 80 -0.72 -16.81 -1.71
N LYS A 81 -0.29 -18.08 -1.84
CA LYS A 81 -1.04 -19.38 -1.72
C LYS A 81 -2.36 -19.57 -2.52
N PRO A 82 -2.87 -20.81 -2.73
CA PRO A 82 -2.34 -22.17 -2.61
C PRO A 82 -2.56 -22.99 -3.92
N GLU A 83 -2.23 -24.29 -3.89
CA GLU A 83 -2.29 -25.34 -4.94
C GLU A 83 -3.42 -25.24 -6.00
N PRO A 84 -3.14 -25.71 -7.23
CA PRO A 84 -3.85 -26.91 -7.67
C PRO A 84 -2.99 -27.93 -8.43
N GLU A 85 -3.39 -29.19 -8.24
CA GLU A 85 -3.29 -30.31 -9.19
C GLU A 85 -1.91 -30.70 -9.71
N VAL A 86 -1.28 -31.62 -8.97
CA VAL A 86 -0.36 -32.59 -9.56
C VAL A 86 -1.18 -33.84 -9.89
N GLU A 87 -1.56 -33.97 -11.16
CA GLU A 87 -1.90 -35.26 -11.75
C GLU A 87 -0.61 -36.11 -11.81
N THR A 88 -0.53 -37.15 -10.98
CA THR A 88 0.42 -38.23 -11.15
C THR A 88 -0.33 -39.55 -11.19
N ASP A 89 -0.43 -40.04 -12.42
CA ASP A 89 -0.73 -41.40 -12.83
C ASP A 89 0.16 -42.41 -12.07
N SER A 90 -0.42 -43.47 -11.48
CA SER A 90 0.21 -44.78 -11.16
C SER A 90 -0.72 -45.63 -10.27
N ASP A 91 -1.33 -46.64 -10.90
CA ASP A 91 -1.49 -48.03 -10.46
C ASP A 91 -1.99 -48.41 -9.04
N THR A 92 -2.74 -49.52 -9.08
CA THR A 92 -3.03 -50.50 -8.02
C THR A 92 -4.31 -50.35 -7.19
N VAL A 93 -5.34 -51.04 -7.70
CA VAL A 93 -6.01 -52.15 -7.02
C VAL A 93 -6.35 -51.94 -5.54
N THR A 94 -7.62 -51.75 -5.23
CA THR A 94 -8.39 -52.65 -4.33
C THR A 94 -9.70 -52.01 -3.92
N SER A 95 -10.76 -52.61 -4.45
CA SER A 95 -11.96 -53.04 -3.75
C SER A 95 -12.78 -52.07 -2.89
N ALA A 96 -14.07 -52.16 -3.21
CA ALA A 96 -15.17 -52.41 -2.28
C ALA A 96 -16.05 -51.22 -1.87
N LYS A 97 -17.18 -51.15 -2.60
CA LYS A 97 -18.51 -51.53 -2.10
C LYS A 97 -19.39 -50.41 -1.54
N LYS A 98 -20.68 -50.56 -1.90
CA LYS A 98 -21.91 -50.00 -1.31
C LYS A 98 -22.23 -48.56 -1.73
N ASP A 99 -23.44 -48.18 -2.09
CA ASP A 99 -24.81 -48.76 -2.15
C ASP A 99 -25.63 -47.76 -3.00
N GLU A 100 -26.27 -48.19 -4.09
CA GLU A 100 -27.73 -48.38 -4.24
C GLU A 100 -28.68 -47.28 -3.71
N ASN A 101 -29.65 -46.98 -4.60
CA ASN A 101 -31.00 -46.41 -4.38
C ASN A 101 -31.14 -44.89 -4.64
N GLY A 102 -32.06 -44.38 -5.47
CA GLY A 102 -33.12 -44.97 -6.29
C GLY A 102 -34.09 -43.86 -6.72
N ASN A 103 -34.69 -43.98 -7.91
CA ASN A 103 -35.93 -43.29 -8.23
C ASN A 103 -36.65 -44.06 -9.35
N GLY A 104 -37.66 -44.83 -8.94
CA GLY A 104 -38.79 -45.27 -9.75
C GLY A 104 -40.05 -44.65 -9.17
#